data_AF-A0A2N5CQY3-F1
#
_entry.id   AF-A0A2N5CQY3-F1
#
_cell.length_a   1.000
_cell.length_b   1.000
_cell.length_c   1.000
_cell.angle_alpha   90.00
_cell.angle_beta   90.00
_cell.angle_gamma   90.00
#
_symmetry.space_group_name_H-M   'P 1'
#
loop_
_entity.id
_entity.type
_entity.pdbx_description
1 polymer ?
#
loop_
_entity_poly.entity_id
_entity_poly.type
_entity_poly.pdbx_seq_one_letter_code
_entity_poly.pdbx_strand_id
1 'polypeptide(L)'
;MTPDERVALSPTQEMDAIDKQLEPLSEQREAWLEALPAVRASDMHGVVAKLEVALRVMVHQQGDGYDLFKATMEELRTARCPYCGALACRR
;
A
#
# COMPACT_ATOMS: atom_id res chain seq x y z
N MET A 1 -8.82 13.29 -30.97
CA MET A 1 -10.25 12.97 -30.73
C MET A 1 -10.97 14.27 -30.42
N THR A 2 -11.95 14.64 -31.23
CA THR A 2 -12.82 15.80 -31.00
C THR A 2 -13.83 15.53 -29.87
N PRO A 3 -14.41 16.55 -29.21
CA PRO A 3 -15.16 16.39 -27.96
C PRO A 3 -16.52 15.68 -28.05
N ASP A 4 -17.02 15.36 -29.25
CA ASP A 4 -18.44 15.03 -29.50
C ASP A 4 -18.81 13.54 -29.62
N GLU A 5 -17.92 12.61 -29.28
CA GLU A 5 -18.23 11.16 -29.33
C GLU A 5 -18.06 10.48 -27.96
N ARG A 6 -18.61 11.09 -26.90
CA ARG A 6 -18.89 10.33 -25.67
C ARG A 6 -20.15 9.51 -25.88
N VAL A 7 -20.02 8.40 -26.60
CA VAL A 7 -21.07 7.37 -26.65
C VAL A 7 -21.34 6.96 -25.19
N ALA A 8 -22.57 7.19 -24.72
CA ALA A 8 -22.98 6.71 -23.41
C ALA A 8 -22.91 5.18 -23.43
N LEU A 9 -21.91 4.63 -22.74
CA LEU A 9 -21.74 3.20 -22.59
C LEU A 9 -22.93 2.66 -21.79
N SER A 10 -23.42 1.48 -22.13
CA SER A 10 -24.34 0.79 -21.22
C SER A 10 -23.59 0.42 -19.93
N PRO A 11 -24.27 0.22 -18.79
CA PRO A 11 -23.60 -0.08 -17.52
C PRO A 11 -22.61 -1.25 -17.59
N THR A 12 -22.90 -2.28 -18.38
CA THR A 12 -21.96 -3.41 -18.59
C THR A 12 -20.72 -3.00 -19.38
N GLN A 13 -20.89 -2.19 -20.43
CA GLN A 13 -19.75 -1.69 -21.21
C GLN A 13 -18.91 -0.69 -20.41
N GLU A 14 -19.52 0.08 -19.50
CA GLU A 14 -18.80 0.91 -18.54
C GLU A 14 -17.94 0.06 -17.62
N MET A 15 -18.50 -1.02 -17.04
CA MET A 15 -17.76 -1.97 -16.21
C MET A 15 -16.59 -2.59 -16.97
N ASP A 16 -16.81 -3.10 -18.18
CA ASP A 16 -15.75 -3.70 -19.01
C ASP A 16 -14.63 -2.70 -19.33
N ALA A 17 -15.00 -1.44 -19.61
CA ALA A 17 -14.04 -0.37 -19.90
C ALA A 17 -13.24 0.05 -18.65
N ILE A 18 -13.84 -0.05 -17.45
CA ILE A 18 -13.17 0.17 -16.18
C ILE A 18 -12.20 -0.98 -15.90
N ASP A 19 -12.65 -2.23 -16.02
CA ASP A 19 -11.82 -3.40 -15.77
C ASP A 19 -10.58 -3.40 -16.66
N LYS A 20 -10.75 -3.09 -17.96
CA LYS A 20 -9.64 -2.96 -18.91
C LYS A 20 -8.65 -1.85 -18.55
N GLN A 21 -9.09 -0.78 -17.89
CA GLN A 21 -8.20 0.29 -17.42
C GLN A 21 -7.51 -0.08 -16.10
N LEU A 22 -8.16 -0.88 -15.25
CA LEU A 22 -7.63 -1.30 -13.95
C LEU A 22 -6.68 -2.49 -14.04
N GLU A 23 -6.85 -3.37 -15.02
CA GLU A 23 -6.02 -4.57 -15.24
C GLU A 23 -4.51 -4.28 -15.21
N PRO A 24 -3.94 -3.36 -16.02
CA PRO A 24 -2.52 -3.08 -15.99
C PRO A 24 -2.04 -2.49 -14.65
N LEU A 25 -2.90 -1.77 -13.93
CA LEU A 25 -2.58 -1.25 -12.60
C LEU A 25 -2.52 -2.39 -11.56
N SER A 26 -3.39 -3.39 -11.70
CA SER A 26 -3.37 -4.57 -10.84
C SER A 26 -2.11 -5.41 -11.06
N GLU A 27 -1.76 -5.68 -12.32
CA GLU A 27 -0.52 -6.39 -12.68
C GLU A 27 0.72 -5.66 -12.17
N GLN A 28 0.77 -4.33 -12.36
CA GLN A 28 1.88 -3.52 -11.86
C GLN A 28 1.96 -3.53 -10.32
N ARG A 29 0.81 -3.46 -9.64
CA ARG A 29 0.75 -3.57 -8.17
C ARG A 29 1.34 -4.89 -7.70
N GLU A 30 0.96 -6.00 -8.32
CA GLU A 30 1.44 -7.33 -7.97
C GLU A 30 2.96 -7.46 -8.18
N ALA A 31 3.46 -7.06 -9.35
CA ALA A 31 4.89 -7.05 -9.63
C ALA A 31 5.70 -6.21 -8.63
N TRP A 32 5.18 -5.05 -8.21
CA TRP A 32 5.83 -4.24 -7.17
C TRP A 32 5.80 -4.89 -5.79
N LEU A 33 4.70 -5.54 -5.42
CA LEU A 33 4.60 -6.26 -4.14
C LEU A 33 5.56 -7.46 -4.10
N GLU A 34 5.71 -8.19 -5.21
CA GLU A 34 6.68 -9.28 -5.33
C GLU A 34 8.13 -8.79 -5.23
N ALA A 35 8.43 -7.61 -5.78
CA ALA A 35 9.76 -7.01 -5.71
C ALA A 35 10.08 -6.35 -4.36
N LEU A 36 9.06 -5.93 -3.60
CA LEU A 36 9.21 -5.15 -2.36
C LEU A 36 10.12 -5.81 -1.29
N PRO A 37 10.10 -7.14 -1.08
CA PRO A 37 11.03 -7.80 -0.15
C PRO A 37 12.50 -7.53 -0.48
N ALA A 38 12.86 -7.48 -1.77
CA ALA A 38 14.24 -7.26 -2.24
C ALA A 38 14.70 -5.80 -2.08
N VAL A 39 13.78 -4.85 -1.96
CA VAL A 39 14.10 -3.43 -1.73
C VAL A 39 14.69 -3.25 -0.34
N ARG A 40 15.99 -2.96 -0.24
CA ARG A 40 16.63 -2.68 1.06
C ARG A 40 16.31 -1.25 1.51
N ALA A 41 15.83 -1.12 2.74
CA ALA A 41 15.69 0.18 3.39
C ALA A 41 17.07 0.67 3.87
N SER A 42 17.40 1.94 3.60
CA SER A 42 18.64 2.59 4.05
C SER A 42 18.54 3.16 5.47
N ASP A 43 17.33 3.37 5.97
CA ASP A 43 17.05 3.95 7.26
C ASP A 43 15.75 3.39 7.87
N MET A 44 15.45 3.79 9.10
CA MET A 44 14.25 3.35 9.81
C MET A 44 12.96 3.82 9.16
N HIS A 45 12.96 4.96 8.46
CA HIS A 45 11.78 5.43 7.76
C HIS A 45 11.42 4.48 6.60
N GLY A 46 12.42 4.04 5.83
CA GLY A 46 12.23 3.02 4.79
C GLY A 46 11.76 1.68 5.33
N VAL A 47 12.25 1.26 6.51
CA VAL A 47 11.77 0.04 7.18
C VAL A 47 10.29 0.17 7.54
N VAL A 48 9.90 1.27 8.18
CA VAL A 48 8.50 1.53 8.56
C VAL A 48 7.60 1.61 7.34
N ALA A 49 8.02 2.29 6.26
CA ALA A 49 7.25 2.36 5.02
C ALA A 49 6.97 0.97 4.42
N LYS A 50 7.96 0.06 4.42
CA LYS A 50 7.75 -1.34 3.97
C LYS A 50 6.73 -2.07 4.85
N LEU A 51 6.81 -1.89 6.17
CA LEU A 51 5.87 -2.51 7.11
C LEU A 51 4.45 -1.95 6.96
N GLU A 52 4.29 -0.66 6.65
CA GLU A 52 2.99 -0.06 6.36
C GLU A 52 2.36 -0.63 5.09
N VAL A 53 3.15 -0.86 4.03
CA VAL A 53 2.67 -1.52 2.81
C VAL A 53 2.22 -2.95 3.13
N ALA A 54 3.02 -3.72 3.87
CA ALA A 54 2.65 -5.07 4.28
C ALA A 54 1.33 -5.09 5.08
N LEU A 55 1.16 -4.16 6.03
CA LEU A 55 -0.07 -4.05 6.82
C LEU A 55 -1.30 -3.77 5.95
N ARG A 56 -1.17 -2.89 4.95
CA ARG A 56 -2.27 -2.61 3.99
C ARG A 56 -2.61 -3.83 3.14
N VAL A 57 -1.62 -4.62 2.72
CA VAL A 57 -1.87 -5.87 1.96
C VAL A 57 -2.57 -6.91 2.85
N MET A 58 -2.21 -6.98 4.13
CA MET A 58 -2.79 -7.93 5.09
C MET A 58 -4.19 -7.54 5.58
N VAL A 59 -4.74 -6.36 5.22
CA VAL A 59 -6.05 -5.89 5.72
C VAL A 59 -7.22 -6.84 5.42
N HIS A 60 -7.07 -7.66 4.38
CA HIS A 60 -8.06 -8.68 3.98
C HIS A 60 -7.81 -10.05 4.64
N GLN A 61 -6.68 -10.23 5.33
CA GLN A 61 -6.30 -11.44 6.07
C GLN A 61 -6.51 -11.25 7.58
N GLN A 62 -7.64 -10.64 7.96
CA GLN A 62 -7.95 -10.25 9.34
C GLN A 62 -7.85 -11.46 10.29
N GLY A 63 -7.11 -11.29 11.39
CA GLY A 63 -6.83 -12.31 12.40
C GLY A 63 -5.72 -11.86 13.36
N ASP A 64 -5.37 -12.70 14.33
CA ASP A 64 -4.44 -12.36 15.43
C ASP A 64 -3.10 -11.79 14.94
N GLY A 65 -2.57 -12.30 13.83
CA GLY A 65 -1.33 -11.81 13.22
C GLY A 65 -1.45 -10.38 12.70
N TYR A 66 -2.59 -10.01 12.11
CA TYR A 66 -2.85 -8.65 11.62
C TYR A 66 -2.98 -7.66 12.80
N ASP A 67 -3.71 -8.03 13.85
CA ASP A 67 -3.90 -7.17 15.02
C ASP A 67 -2.59 -6.93 15.76
N LEU A 68 -1.76 -7.97 15.93
CA LEU A 68 -0.41 -7.84 16.48
C LEU A 68 0.43 -6.85 15.64
N PHE A 69 0.48 -7.05 14.32
CA PHE A 69 1.26 -6.20 13.43
C PHE A 69 0.77 -4.74 13.45
N LYS A 70 -0.54 -4.53 13.46
CA LYS A 70 -1.17 -3.21 13.55
C LYS A 70 -0.77 -2.52 14.85
N ALA A 71 -0.89 -3.19 15.99
CA ALA A 71 -0.53 -2.65 17.30
C ALA A 71 0.97 -2.29 17.35
N THR A 72 1.85 -3.17 16.87
CA THR A 72 3.30 -2.88 16.79
C THR A 72 3.60 -1.65 15.93
N MET A 73 2.88 -1.46 14.82
CA MET A 73 3.05 -0.26 13.98
C MET A 73 2.58 1.02 14.68
N GLU A 74 1.53 0.95 15.51
CA GLU A 74 1.09 2.07 16.34
C GLU A 74 2.12 2.42 17.43
N GLU A 75 2.73 1.42 18.06
CA GLU A 75 3.83 1.60 19.02
C GLU A 75 5.05 2.24 18.37
N LEU A 76 5.49 1.74 17.19
CA LEU A 76 6.63 2.28 16.45
C LEU A 76 6.48 3.77 16.09
N ARG A 77 5.25 4.24 15.82
CA ARG A 77 4.98 5.66 15.52
C ARG A 77 5.25 6.59 16.70
N THR A 78 5.22 6.07 17.91
CA THR A 78 5.47 6.84 19.14
C THR A 78 6.79 6.50 19.81
N ALA A 79 7.49 5.46 19.32
CA ALA A 79 8.78 5.04 19.81
C ALA A 79 9.79 6.19 19.74
N ARG A 80 10.53 6.37 20.83
CA ARG A 80 11.56 7.39 20.97
C ARG A 80 12.92 6.75 21.18
N CYS A 81 13.95 7.39 20.66
CA CYS A 81 15.32 7.03 20.96
C CYS A 81 15.55 7.17 22.48
N PRO A 82 16.03 6.12 23.18
CA PRO A 82 16.26 6.19 24.62
C PRO A 82 17.38 7.16 25.00
N TYR A 83 18.25 7.52 24.04
CA TYR A 83 19.39 8.40 24.29
C TYR A 83 19.05 9.89 24.09
N CYS A 84 18.34 10.25 23.02
CA CYS A 84 18.07 11.65 22.67
C CYS A 84 16.59 12.06 22.70
N GLY A 85 15.67 11.13 22.94
CA GLY A 85 14.23 11.40 23.04
C GLY A 85 13.53 11.75 21.71
N ALA A 86 14.27 11.83 20.60
CA ALA A 86 13.71 12.02 19.27
C ALA A 86 12.87 10.81 18.85
N LEU A 87 11.86 11.04 18.00
CA LEU A 87 11.07 9.97 17.40
C LEU A 87 11.99 9.02 16.61
N ALA A 88 11.83 7.71 16.85
CA ALA A 88 12.61 6.67 16.19
C ALA A 88 12.29 6.57 14.70
N CYS A 89 11.04 6.86 14.32
CA CYS A 89 10.62 7.05 12.94
C CYS A 89 9.99 8.44 12.81
N ARG A 90 10.55 9.29 11.93
CA ARG A 90 9.85 10.49 11.49
C ARG A 90 8.81 10.08 10.45
N ARG A 91 7.64 10.73 10.43
CA ARG A 91 6.66 10.56 9.35
C ARG A 91 7.11 11.34 8.11
#